data_AF-A0A364JNN8-F1
#
_entry.id   AF-A0A364JNN8-F1
#
_cell.length_a   1.000
_cell.length_b   1.000
_cell.length_c   1.000
_cell.angle_alpha   90.00
_cell.angle_beta   90.00
_cell.angle_gamma   90.00
#
_symmetry.space_group_name_H-M   'P 1'
#
loop_
_entity.id
_entity.type
_entity.pdbx_description
1 polymer ?
#
loop_
_entity_poly.entity_id
_entity_poly.type
_entity_poly.pdbx_seq_one_letter_code
_entity_poly.pdbx_strand_id
1 'polypeptide(L)'
;MSKVLKIEVPTKEKTIMDPKEIAMKDKRFAKVNTLATLYDVSYSTVYRWLNNLDETKFPRVYVELSSSLRLINLEEFDKYLYSMHKKYL
;
A
#
# COMPACT_ATOMS: atom_id res chain seq x y z
N MET A 1 -40.84 18.65 -4.18
CA MET A 1 -40.54 17.27 -4.60
C MET A 1 -39.15 16.89 -4.08
N SER A 2 -39.08 15.95 -3.13
CA SER A 2 -37.84 15.57 -2.45
C SER A 2 -36.97 14.72 -3.37
N LYS A 3 -35.70 15.10 -3.55
CA LYS A 3 -34.73 14.37 -4.38
C LYS A 3 -34.26 13.14 -3.60
N VAL A 4 -34.95 12.01 -3.74
CA VAL A 4 -34.55 10.76 -3.08
C VAL A 4 -33.37 10.16 -3.85
N LEU A 5 -32.20 10.12 -3.22
CA LEU A 5 -31.03 9.43 -3.77
C LEU A 5 -31.26 7.92 -3.65
N LYS A 6 -31.35 7.21 -4.78
CA LYS A 6 -31.34 5.74 -4.79
C LYS A 6 -29.97 5.26 -4.36
N ILE A 7 -29.89 4.74 -3.14
CA ILE A 7 -28.69 4.08 -2.62
C ILE A 7 -28.61 2.70 -3.32
N GLU A 8 -27.43 2.34 -3.84
CA GLU A 8 -27.21 1.03 -4.43
C GLU A 8 -27.50 -0.08 -3.40
N VAL A 9 -28.20 -1.13 -3.83
CA VAL A 9 -28.55 -2.24 -2.94
C VAL A 9 -27.26 -2.94 -2.53
N PRO A 10 -27.02 -3.16 -1.22
CA PRO A 10 -25.83 -3.86 -0.75
C PRO A 10 -25.82 -5.29 -1.30
N THR A 11 -24.79 -5.62 -2.08
CA THR A 11 -24.56 -6.96 -2.63
C THR A 11 -23.53 -7.69 -1.77
N LYS A 12 -23.60 -9.02 -1.68
CA LYS A 12 -22.63 -9.83 -0.88
C LYS A 12 -21.18 -9.58 -1.29
N GLU A 13 -20.93 -9.18 -2.53
CA GLU A 13 -19.60 -8.84 -3.03
C GLU A 13 -19.09 -7.48 -2.54
N LYS A 14 -20.00 -6.51 -2.39
CA LYS A 14 -19.75 -5.13 -1.92
C LYS A 14 -20.06 -4.92 -0.43
N THR A 15 -20.45 -5.97 0.30
CA THR A 15 -20.82 -5.92 1.71
C THR A 15 -19.85 -6.75 2.52
N ILE A 16 -19.23 -6.13 3.52
CA ILE A 16 -18.32 -6.80 4.43
C ILE A 16 -19.09 -7.15 5.70
N MET A 17 -19.13 -8.43 6.05
CA MET A 17 -19.86 -8.91 7.22
C MET A 17 -18.90 -9.33 8.35
N ASP A 18 -17.69 -9.77 8.02
CA ASP A 18 -16.64 -10.09 8.99
C ASP A 18 -15.51 -9.04 8.93
N PRO A 19 -15.12 -8.41 10.05
CA PRO A 19 -13.96 -7.52 10.13
C PRO A 19 -12.66 -8.11 9.55
N LYS A 20 -12.48 -9.44 9.55
CA LYS A 20 -11.32 -10.11 8.96
C LYS A 20 -11.28 -10.02 7.43
N GLU A 21 -12.45 -9.92 6.78
CA GLU A 21 -12.56 -9.77 5.32
C GLU A 21 -12.06 -8.39 4.84
N ILE A 22 -12.14 -7.36 5.69
CA ILE A 22 -11.55 -6.03 5.45
C ILE A 22 -10.05 -6.16 5.15
N ALA A 23 -9.37 -7.05 5.87
CA ALA A 23 -7.93 -7.21 5.75
C ALA A 23 -7.50 -7.97 4.49
N MET A 24 -8.39 -8.69 3.80
CA MET A 24 -8.02 -9.54 2.65
C MET A 24 -8.25 -8.88 1.30
N LYS A 25 -9.28 -8.04 1.14
CA LYS A 25 -9.66 -7.52 -0.18
C LYS A 25 -8.81 -6.33 -0.66
N ASP A 26 -8.36 -5.46 0.25
CA ASP A 26 -7.75 -4.17 -0.14
C ASP A 26 -6.54 -3.79 0.74
N LYS A 27 -5.54 -4.68 0.88
CA LYS A 27 -4.29 -4.27 1.53
C LYS A 27 -3.55 -3.25 0.66
N ARG A 28 -3.87 -1.97 0.83
CA ARG A 28 -3.15 -0.87 0.19
C ARG A 28 -1.84 -0.54 0.88
N PHE A 29 -1.78 -0.74 2.19
CA PHE A 29 -0.65 -0.29 3.00
C PHE A 29 -0.09 -1.39 3.89
N ALA A 30 1.23 -1.35 4.10
CA ALA A 30 1.94 -2.24 5.00
C ALA A 30 2.98 -1.47 5.84
N LYS A 31 3.26 -1.97 7.04
CA LYS A 31 4.41 -1.51 7.82
C LYS A 31 5.70 -2.02 7.17
N VAL A 32 6.81 -1.30 7.39
CA VAL A 32 8.13 -1.68 6.86
C VAL A 32 8.53 -3.11 7.28
N ASN A 33 8.28 -3.51 8.54
CA ASN A 33 8.52 -4.88 9.01
C ASN A 33 7.70 -5.93 8.24
N THR A 34 6.45 -5.60 7.91
CA THR A 34 5.57 -6.49 7.13
C THR A 34 6.04 -6.59 5.69
N LEU A 35 6.57 -5.51 5.12
CA LEU A 35 7.20 -5.50 3.80
C LEU A 35 8.35 -6.50 3.71
N ALA A 36 9.22 -6.53 4.73
CA ALA A 36 10.36 -7.44 4.76
C ALA A 36 9.91 -8.91 4.65
N THR A 37 8.86 -9.28 5.40
CA THR A 37 8.24 -10.61 5.28
C THR A 37 7.55 -10.83 3.94
N LEU A 38 6.88 -9.82 3.39
CA LEU A 38 6.13 -9.93 2.13
C LEU A 38 7.04 -10.24 0.93
N TYR A 39 8.22 -9.63 0.88
CA TYR A 39 9.19 -9.79 -0.21
C TYR A 39 10.31 -10.80 0.11
N ASP A 40 10.23 -11.49 1.25
CA ASP A 40 11.26 -12.44 1.74
C ASP A 40 12.68 -11.86 1.74
N VAL A 41 12.83 -10.66 2.30
CA VAL A 41 14.10 -9.94 2.43
C VAL A 41 14.33 -9.44 3.84
N SER A 42 15.57 -9.08 4.16
CA SER A 42 15.89 -8.47 5.45
C SER A 42 15.24 -7.09 5.61
N TYR A 43 14.92 -6.71 6.85
CA TYR A 43 14.46 -5.37 7.17
C TYR A 43 15.42 -4.27 6.67
N SER A 44 16.73 -4.51 6.81
CA SER A 44 17.76 -3.58 6.33
C SER A 44 17.73 -3.37 4.82
N THR A 45 17.33 -4.41 4.05
CA THR A 45 17.17 -4.32 2.60
C THR A 45 16.03 -3.38 2.25
N VAL A 46 14.87 -3.55 2.89
CA VAL A 46 13.71 -2.66 2.71
C VAL A 46 14.04 -1.23 3.10
N TYR A 47 14.73 -1.04 4.22
CA TYR A 47 15.13 0.28 4.68
C TYR A 47 16.06 0.98 3.67
N ARG A 48 17.02 0.24 3.10
CA ARG A 48 17.91 0.75 2.04
C ARG A 48 17.14 1.16 0.79
N TRP A 49 16.13 0.38 0.38
CA TRP A 49 15.25 0.75 -0.73
C TRP A 49 14.51 2.06 -0.43
N LEU A 50 13.88 2.16 0.74
CA LEU A 50 13.16 3.39 1.13
C LEU A 50 14.08 4.61 1.26
N ASN A 51 15.32 4.45 1.72
CA ASN A 51 16.29 5.54 1.80
C ASN A 51 16.81 6.01 0.43
N ASN A 52 16.81 5.13 -0.57
CA ASN A 52 17.19 5.44 -1.94
C ASN A 52 15.99 5.89 -2.79
N LEU A 53 14.82 6.04 -2.18
CA LEU A 53 13.62 6.50 -2.86
C LEU A 53 13.78 7.97 -3.25
N ASP A 54 13.53 8.27 -4.52
CA ASP A 54 13.37 9.63 -4.99
C ASP A 54 11.92 10.07 -4.76
N GLU A 55 11.66 10.75 -3.65
CA GLU A 55 10.33 11.22 -3.25
C GLU A 55 9.70 12.17 -4.28
N THR A 56 10.52 12.84 -5.11
CA THR A 56 9.99 13.71 -6.18
C THR A 56 9.36 12.93 -7.32
N LYS A 57 9.89 11.73 -7.60
CA LYS A 57 9.36 10.81 -8.63
C LYS A 57 8.26 9.91 -8.10
N PHE A 58 8.32 9.56 -6.82
CA PHE A 58 7.42 8.60 -6.19
C PHE A 58 6.80 9.16 -4.89
N PRO A 59 6.02 10.26 -4.95
CA PRO A 59 5.55 10.98 -3.77
C PRO A 59 4.50 10.22 -2.95
N ARG A 60 3.99 9.08 -3.44
CA ARG A 60 2.89 8.31 -2.83
C ARG A 60 3.32 6.93 -2.30
N VAL A 61 4.62 6.64 -2.28
CA VAL A 61 5.14 5.34 -1.80
C VAL A 61 4.91 5.14 -0.31
N TYR A 62 4.89 6.20 0.49
CA TYR A 62 4.54 6.07 1.91
C TYR A 62 3.74 7.25 2.44
N VAL A 63 3.05 6.99 3.54
CA VAL A 63 2.45 8.00 4.41
C VAL A 63 3.15 7.93 5.75
N GLU A 64 3.70 9.05 6.19
CA GLU A 64 4.32 9.20 7.50
C GLU A 64 3.26 9.73 8.48
N LEU A 65 2.88 8.89 9.44
CA LEU A 65 1.90 9.22 10.48
C LEU A 65 2.58 9.71 11.76
N SER A 66 3.83 9.33 11.98
CA SER A 66 4.71 9.82 13.04
C SER A 66 6.16 9.57 12.67
N SER A 67 7.10 10.11 13.44
CA SER A 67 8.55 9.88 13.27
C SER A 67 8.95 8.40 13.32
N SER A 68 8.12 7.53 13.89
CA SER A 68 8.37 6.08 14.00
C SER A 68 7.42 5.23 13.16
N LEU A 69 6.41 5.82 12.52
CA LEU A 69 5.37 5.08 11.80
C LEU A 69 5.22 5.57 10.36
N ARG A 70 5.74 4.75 9.46
CA ARG A 70 5.52 4.87 8.02
C ARG A 70 4.67 3.70 7.52
N LEU A 71 3.62 4.02 6.77
CA LEU A 71 2.80 3.06 6.05
C LEU A 71 3.17 3.11 4.58
N ILE A 72 3.64 2.00 4.04
CA ILE A 72 4.09 1.87 2.66
C ILE A 72 2.91 1.47 1.78
N ASN A 73 2.62 2.26 0.75
CA ASN A 73 1.64 1.93 -0.28
C ASN A 73 2.22 0.82 -1.18
N LEU A 74 1.65 -0.38 -1.15
CA LEU A 74 2.19 -1.54 -1.85
C LEU A 74 2.21 -1.35 -3.38
N GLU A 75 1.17 -0.72 -3.95
CA GLU A 75 1.07 -0.53 -5.41
C GLU A 75 2.14 0.44 -5.93
N GLU A 76 2.34 1.56 -5.23
CA GLU A 76 3.36 2.55 -5.58
C GLU A 76 4.77 2.02 -5.28
N PHE A 77 4.91 1.22 -4.23
CA PHE A 77 6.17 0.57 -3.90
C PHE A 77 6.60 -0.42 -4.98
N ASP A 78 5.68 -1.21 -5.54
CA ASP A 78 5.98 -2.09 -6.68
C ASP A 78 6.46 -1.28 -7.90
N LYS A 79 5.79 -0.17 -8.23
CA LYS A 79 6.23 0.73 -9.32
C LYS A 79 7.66 1.23 -9.09
N TYR A 80 7.97 1.60 -7.85
CA TYR A 80 9.33 1.98 -7.45
C TYR A 80 10.32 0.82 -7.62
N LEU A 81 10.00 -0.38 -7.13
CA LEU A 81 10.85 -1.57 -7.30
C LEU A 81 11.13 -1.87 -8.79
N TYR A 82 10.12 -1.81 -9.64
CA TYR A 82 10.28 -2.01 -11.08
C TYR A 82 11.13 -0.91 -11.73
N SER A 83 11.11 0.31 -11.21
CA SER A 83 12.00 1.38 -11.68
C SER A 83 13.48 1.09 -11.35
N MET A 84 13.76 0.32 -10.29
CA MET A 84 15.11 -0.17 -9.98
C MET A 84 15.52 -1.35 -10.85
N HIS A 85 14.55 -2.11 -11.38
CA HIS A 85 14.81 -3.24 -12.29
C HIS A 85 15.29 -2.71 -13.65
N LYS A 86 16.60 -2.48 -13.73
CA LYS A 86 17.27 -2.06 -14.94
C LYS A 86 17.27 -3.18 -15.98
N LYS A 87 16.30 -3.14 -16.88
CA LYS A 87 16.46 -3.73 -18.23
C LYS A 87 17.52 -2.96 -19.06
N TYR A 88 18.10 -1.89 -18.52
CA TYR A 88 19.06 -1.00 -19.20
C TYR A 88 20.16 -0.49 -18.24
N LEU A 89 20.87 -1.39 -17.56
CA LEU A 89 22.27 -1.14 -17.19
C LEU A 89 23.11 -1.78 -18.29
#